data_AF-A0A6M0K2W9-F1
#
_entry.id   AF-A0A6M0K2W9-F1
#
_cell.length_a   1.000
_cell.length_b   1.000
_cell.length_c   1.000
_cell.angle_alpha   90.00
_cell.angle_beta   90.00
_cell.angle_gamma   90.00
#
_symmetry.space_group_name_H-M   'P 1'
#
loop_
_entity.id
_entity.type
_entity.pdbx_description
1 polymer ?
#
loop_
_entity_poly.entity_id
_entity_poly.type
_entity_poly.pdbx_seq_one_letter_code
_entity_poly.pdbx_strand_id
1 'polypeptide(L)'
;MSDAPFDLVDAKESFTDTDWFETCRKTQTPYVVVRSGEAVADVLWDFVTLPVCCDAKIRASFATLEREARAIFERFAVADSYLRVKPTMICFDHLPVDDAKQAADALYALIASYLPSRQQISPPSEPSSAMTTTKVHAINPGKQTLVAGSDRKLWVEHNDPASSAA
;
A
#
# COMPACT_ATOMS: atom_id res chain seq x y z
N MET A 1 16.54 11.88 -14.53
CA MET A 1 15.39 11.28 -13.84
C MET A 1 14.91 12.30 -12.83
N SER A 2 13.64 12.69 -12.91
CA SER A 2 13.07 13.71 -12.02
C SER A 2 13.01 13.16 -10.59
N ASP A 3 13.34 13.97 -9.59
CA ASP A 3 13.33 13.61 -8.15
C ASP A 3 11.90 13.54 -7.57
N ALA A 4 10.90 13.41 -8.45
CA ALA A 4 9.48 13.45 -8.10
C ALA A 4 9.00 12.04 -7.70
N PRO A 5 8.12 11.90 -6.69
CA PRO A 5 7.62 10.61 -6.22
C PRO A 5 6.51 10.02 -7.14
N PHE A 6 6.44 10.45 -8.40
CA PHE A 6 5.43 10.05 -9.37
C PHE A 6 6.01 9.98 -10.78
N ASP A 7 5.36 9.18 -11.62
CA ASP A 7 5.68 9.09 -13.04
C ASP A 7 4.98 10.18 -13.84
N LEU A 8 5.66 10.68 -14.87
CA LEU A 8 5.08 11.52 -15.91
C LEU A 8 5.00 10.70 -17.20
N VAL A 9 3.79 10.45 -17.69
CA VAL A 9 3.54 9.62 -18.88
C VAL A 9 2.71 10.42 -19.88
N ASP A 10 3.04 10.35 -21.16
CA ASP A 10 2.21 10.95 -22.20
C ASP A 10 0.86 10.21 -22.29
N ALA A 11 -0.25 10.94 -22.36
CA ALA A 11 -1.58 10.35 -22.47
C ALA A 11 -1.74 9.42 -23.69
N LYS A 12 -0.94 9.61 -24.75
CA LYS A 12 -0.93 8.80 -25.97
C LYS A 12 -0.21 7.47 -25.82
N GLU A 13 0.60 7.28 -24.77
CA GLU A 13 1.34 6.04 -24.54
C GLU A 13 0.52 5.02 -23.74
N SER A 14 0.67 3.73 -24.08
CA SER A 14 0.07 2.65 -23.32
C SER A 14 0.78 2.50 -21.98
N PHE A 15 0.02 2.63 -20.89
CA PHE A 15 0.49 2.47 -19.53
C PHE A 15 0.76 0.99 -19.22
N THR A 16 1.98 0.52 -19.48
CA THR A 16 2.41 -0.85 -19.18
C THR A 16 3.85 -0.83 -18.67
N ASP A 17 4.05 -1.37 -17.46
CA ASP A 17 5.33 -1.65 -16.81
C ASP A 17 6.42 -0.57 -16.96
N THR A 18 6.20 0.59 -16.34
CA THR A 18 7.29 1.56 -16.18
C THR A 18 8.29 1.08 -15.13
N ASP A 19 9.55 1.51 -15.25
CA ASP A 19 10.58 1.22 -14.23
C ASP A 19 10.17 1.70 -12.82
N TRP A 20 9.38 2.77 -12.75
CA TRP A 20 8.86 3.30 -11.50
C TRP A 20 7.75 2.44 -10.90
N PHE A 21 6.84 1.90 -11.73
CA PHE A 21 5.87 0.92 -11.26
C PHE A 21 6.55 -0.27 -10.58
N GLU A 22 7.57 -0.83 -11.24
CA GLU A 22 8.37 -1.93 -10.70
C GLU A 22 9.12 -1.55 -9.43
N THR A 23 9.60 -0.31 -9.36
CA THR A 23 10.23 0.24 -8.15
C THR A 23 9.23 0.30 -7.01
N CYS A 24 8.07 0.95 -7.20
CA CYS A 24 7.03 1.07 -6.19
C CYS A 24 6.52 -0.28 -5.71
N ARG A 25 6.38 -1.26 -6.61
CA ARG A 25 6.01 -2.63 -6.25
C ARG A 25 7.06 -3.29 -5.36
N LYS A 26 8.35 -3.14 -5.68
CA LYS A 26 9.45 -3.69 -4.87
C LYS A 26 9.60 -3.00 -3.51
N THR A 27 9.44 -1.68 -3.47
CA THR A 27 9.58 -0.87 -2.25
C THR A 27 8.31 -0.80 -1.42
N GLN A 28 7.20 -1.33 -1.94
CA GLN A 28 5.86 -1.29 -1.38
C GLN A 28 5.40 0.14 -1.06
N THR A 29 5.66 1.05 -2.01
CA THR A 29 5.29 2.47 -1.94
C THR A 29 4.12 2.78 -2.88
N PRO A 30 3.41 3.91 -2.68
CA PRO A 30 2.34 4.30 -3.57
C PRO A 30 2.88 4.53 -4.98
N TYR A 31 2.16 4.05 -5.98
CA TYR A 31 2.44 4.37 -7.36
C TYR A 31 1.41 5.38 -7.87
N VAL A 32 1.87 6.62 -8.01
CA VAL A 32 1.09 7.73 -8.54
C VAL A 32 1.66 8.10 -9.91
N VAL A 33 0.78 8.34 -10.88
CA VAL A 33 1.15 8.79 -12.22
C VAL A 33 0.39 10.06 -12.57
N VAL A 34 1.07 10.95 -13.28
CA VAL A 34 0.49 12.08 -14.01
C VAL A 34 0.51 11.75 -15.49
N ARG A 35 -0.67 11.54 -16.08
CA ARG A 35 -0.84 11.33 -17.52
C ARG A 35 -1.12 12.65 -18.19
N SER A 36 -0.13 13.23 -18.86
CA SER A 36 -0.25 14.55 -19.47
C SER A 36 -0.73 14.48 -20.92
N GLY A 37 -1.77 15.25 -21.23
CA GLY A 37 -2.11 15.68 -22.59
C GLY A 37 -1.46 17.03 -22.93
N GLU A 38 -2.00 17.75 -23.93
CA GLU A 38 -1.41 19.01 -24.39
C GLU A 38 -1.54 20.17 -23.39
N ALA A 39 -2.70 20.30 -22.73
CA ALA A 39 -2.98 21.40 -21.79
C ALA A 39 -3.48 20.93 -20.41
N VAL A 40 -3.91 19.68 -20.32
CA VAL A 40 -4.47 19.07 -19.10
C VAL A 40 -3.81 17.73 -18.84
N ALA A 41 -3.89 17.27 -17.60
CA ALA A 41 -3.37 15.99 -17.18
C ALA A 41 -4.31 15.31 -16.18
N ASP A 42 -4.23 13.98 -16.15
CA ASP A 42 -4.93 13.16 -15.18
C ASP A 42 -3.93 12.66 -14.14
N VAL A 43 -4.33 12.66 -12.87
CA VAL A 43 -3.57 12.05 -11.78
C VAL A 43 -4.24 10.75 -11.40
N LEU A 44 -3.48 9.65 -11.36
CA LEU A 44 -4.00 8.33 -11.03
C LEU A 44 -3.16 7.68 -9.94
N TRP A 45 -3.85 7.09 -8.98
CA TRP A 45 -3.30 6.12 -8.05
C TRP A 45 -4.15 4.84 -8.07
N ASP A 46 -3.48 3.68 -8.01
CA ASP A 46 -4.09 2.36 -7.82
C ASP A 46 -3.37 1.62 -6.68
N PHE A 47 -4.11 0.79 -5.95
CA PHE A 47 -3.61 0.06 -4.79
C PHE A 47 -2.60 -1.04 -5.13
N VAL A 48 -2.42 -1.40 -6.41
CA VAL A 48 -1.72 -2.64 -6.83
C VAL A 48 -0.28 -2.76 -6.31
N THR A 49 0.39 -1.65 -6.02
CA THR A 49 1.77 -1.65 -5.50
C THR A 49 1.85 -1.75 -3.97
N LEU A 50 0.71 -1.67 -3.27
CA LEU A 50 0.66 -1.65 -1.82
C LEU A 50 0.60 -3.06 -1.20
N PRO A 51 1.11 -3.25 0.04
CA PRO A 51 0.95 -4.49 0.78
C PRO A 51 -0.54 -4.80 1.06
N VAL A 52 -0.90 -6.08 1.11
CA VAL A 52 -2.28 -6.54 1.42
C VAL A 52 -2.79 -6.00 2.75
N CYS A 53 -1.93 -5.84 3.76
CA CYS A 53 -2.34 -5.28 5.06
C CYS A 53 -2.82 -3.82 4.98
N CYS A 54 -2.44 -3.07 3.93
CA CYS A 54 -2.87 -1.69 3.73
C CYS A 54 -4.32 -1.62 3.24
N ASP A 55 -4.80 -2.60 2.47
CA ASP A 55 -6.18 -2.63 1.96
C ASP A 55 -7.20 -2.61 3.11
N ALA A 56 -6.97 -3.42 4.16
CA ALA A 56 -7.85 -3.43 5.34
C ALA A 56 -7.90 -2.06 6.04
N LYS A 57 -6.74 -1.40 6.22
CA LYS A 57 -6.65 -0.08 6.86
C LYS A 57 -7.33 1.00 6.02
N ILE A 58 -7.11 0.98 4.70
CA ILE A 58 -7.73 1.91 3.75
C ILE A 58 -9.24 1.74 3.75
N ARG A 59 -9.74 0.50 3.66
CA ARG A 59 -11.19 0.22 3.70
C ARG A 59 -11.83 0.67 5.01
N ALA A 60 -11.20 0.38 6.14
CA ALA A 60 -11.70 0.80 7.45
C ALA A 60 -11.74 2.34 7.61
N SER A 61 -10.85 3.05 6.90
CA SER A 61 -10.71 4.51 6.98
C SER A 61 -11.20 5.23 5.72
N PHE A 62 -11.97 4.56 4.86
CA PHE A 62 -12.24 5.03 3.50
C PHE A 62 -12.93 6.40 3.47
N ALA A 63 -13.88 6.65 4.36
CA ALA A 63 -14.55 7.96 4.45
C ALA A 63 -13.57 9.11 4.75
N THR A 64 -12.53 8.84 5.55
CA THR A 64 -11.47 9.84 5.82
C THR A 64 -10.58 10.02 4.59
N LEU A 65 -10.16 8.92 3.96
CA LEU A 65 -9.37 8.96 2.73
C LEU A 65 -10.11 9.74 1.62
N GLU A 66 -11.39 9.46 1.41
CA GLU A 66 -12.22 10.13 0.41
C GLU A 66 -12.31 11.64 0.68
N ARG A 67 -12.57 12.03 1.92
CA ARG A 67 -12.65 13.44 2.30
C ARG A 67 -11.32 14.15 2.06
N GLU A 68 -10.20 13.54 2.42
CA GLU A 68 -8.87 14.14 2.24
C GLU A 68 -8.46 14.19 0.77
N ALA A 69 -8.72 13.13 0.00
CA ALA A 69 -8.50 13.13 -1.44
C ALA A 69 -9.35 14.20 -2.16
N ARG A 70 -10.60 14.37 -1.73
CA ARG A 70 -11.49 15.44 -2.24
C ARG A 70 -10.93 16.83 -1.91
N ALA A 71 -10.44 17.04 -0.70
CA ALA A 71 -9.83 18.32 -0.32
C ALA A 71 -8.56 18.63 -1.13
N ILE A 72 -7.77 17.61 -1.50
CA ILE A 72 -6.64 17.77 -2.44
C ILE A 72 -7.18 18.21 -3.80
N PHE A 73 -8.14 17.46 -4.35
CA PHE A 73 -8.73 17.77 -5.66
C PHE A 73 -9.29 19.19 -5.72
N GLU A 74 -10.09 19.61 -4.75
CA GLU A 74 -10.74 20.93 -4.71
C GLU A 74 -9.74 22.11 -4.70
N ARG A 75 -8.50 21.90 -4.24
CA ARG A 75 -7.46 22.95 -4.28
C ARG A 75 -6.93 23.22 -5.68
N PHE A 76 -7.02 22.24 -6.57
CA PHE A 76 -6.39 22.25 -7.89
C PHE A 76 -7.42 22.18 -9.03
N ALA A 77 -8.67 21.84 -8.71
CA ALA A 77 -9.73 21.65 -9.68
C ALA A 77 -10.13 22.95 -10.40
N VAL A 78 -10.41 22.81 -11.70
CA VAL A 78 -11.09 23.81 -12.51
C VAL A 78 -12.48 23.31 -12.89
N ALA A 79 -13.27 24.12 -13.61
CA ALA A 79 -14.67 23.82 -13.91
C ALA A 79 -14.88 22.46 -14.62
N ASP A 80 -13.93 22.04 -15.46
CA ASP A 80 -14.01 20.80 -16.24
C ASP A 80 -13.27 19.62 -15.58
N SER A 81 -12.79 19.79 -14.34
CA SER A 81 -12.10 18.74 -13.61
C SER A 81 -13.10 17.78 -12.95
N TYR A 82 -12.73 16.50 -12.84
CA TYR A 82 -13.56 15.49 -12.20
C TYR A 82 -12.78 14.65 -11.19
N LEU A 83 -13.49 14.20 -10.15
CA LEU A 83 -12.94 13.36 -9.08
C LEU A 83 -13.61 12.00 -9.08
N ARG A 84 -12.79 10.94 -9.07
CA ARG A 84 -13.25 9.56 -8.82
C ARG A 84 -12.46 8.99 -7.65
N VAL A 85 -13.18 8.53 -6.63
CA VAL A 85 -12.58 7.89 -5.44
C VAL A 85 -13.23 6.53 -5.23
N LYS A 86 -12.40 5.50 -5.11
CA LYS A 86 -12.74 4.15 -4.67
C LYS A 86 -11.69 3.69 -3.66
N PRO A 87 -11.99 2.68 -2.81
CA PRO A 87 -11.01 2.18 -1.84
C PRO A 87 -9.68 1.74 -2.46
N THR A 88 -9.70 1.31 -3.72
CA THR A 88 -8.54 0.77 -4.42
C THR A 88 -7.98 1.70 -5.50
N MET A 89 -8.59 2.87 -5.73
CA MET A 89 -8.23 3.73 -6.85
C MET A 89 -8.69 5.16 -6.61
N ILE A 90 -7.83 6.13 -6.91
CA ILE A 90 -8.15 7.56 -6.90
C ILE A 90 -7.72 8.17 -8.21
N CYS A 91 -8.60 8.97 -8.80
CA CYS A 91 -8.33 9.67 -10.05
C CYS A 91 -8.80 11.13 -9.99
N PHE A 92 -7.90 12.04 -10.35
CA PHE A 92 -8.19 13.45 -10.60
C PHE A 92 -8.07 13.66 -12.10
N ASP A 93 -9.20 13.83 -12.77
CA ASP A 93 -9.26 13.99 -14.22
C ASP A 93 -9.25 15.48 -14.60
N HIS A 94 -8.56 15.80 -15.70
CA HIS A 94 -8.53 17.12 -16.32
C HIS A 94 -8.08 18.27 -15.39
N LEU A 95 -6.91 18.11 -14.76
CA LEU A 95 -6.24 19.21 -14.07
C LEU A 95 -5.28 19.94 -15.02
N PRO A 96 -5.03 21.25 -14.85
CA PRO A 96 -3.89 21.90 -15.50
C PRO A 96 -2.59 21.15 -15.18
N VAL A 97 -1.69 21.00 -16.16
CA VAL A 97 -0.51 20.11 -16.03
C VAL A 97 0.35 20.40 -14.80
N ASP A 98 0.57 21.67 -14.46
CA ASP A 98 1.38 22.04 -13.29
C ASP A 98 0.65 21.82 -11.96
N ASP A 99 -0.68 21.96 -11.94
CA ASP A 99 -1.50 21.63 -10.79
C ASP A 99 -1.62 20.12 -10.60
N ALA A 100 -1.67 19.35 -11.68
CA ALA A 100 -1.67 17.89 -11.65
C ALA A 100 -0.41 17.33 -10.98
N LYS A 101 0.76 17.92 -11.24
CA LYS A 101 2.02 17.53 -10.57
C LYS A 101 1.97 17.77 -9.06
N GLN A 102 1.45 18.92 -8.64
CA GLN A 102 1.30 19.25 -7.23
C GLN A 102 0.25 18.36 -6.54
N ALA A 103 -0.84 18.06 -7.24
CA ALA A 103 -1.88 17.16 -6.78
C ALA A 103 -1.35 15.72 -6.65
N ALA A 104 -0.48 15.27 -7.56
CA ALA A 104 0.17 13.97 -7.51
C ALA A 104 1.10 13.82 -6.29
N ASP A 105 1.89 14.84 -5.99
CA ASP A 105 2.74 14.85 -4.78
C ASP A 105 1.89 14.80 -3.50
N ALA A 106 0.84 15.63 -3.43
CA ALA A 106 -0.10 15.61 -2.31
C ALA A 106 -0.82 14.25 -2.16
N LEU A 107 -1.24 13.65 -3.27
CA LEU A 107 -1.88 12.34 -3.28
C LEU A 107 -0.91 11.25 -2.83
N TYR A 108 0.35 11.27 -3.30
CA TYR A 108 1.38 10.36 -2.84
C TYR A 108 1.56 10.43 -1.32
N ALA A 109 1.70 11.64 -0.77
CA ALA A 109 1.86 11.85 0.67
C ALA A 109 0.64 11.34 1.47
N LEU A 110 -0.57 11.57 0.96
CA LEU A 110 -1.80 11.04 1.55
C LEU A 110 -1.77 9.52 1.62
N ILE A 111 -1.53 8.83 0.50
CA ILE A 111 -1.52 7.36 0.47
C ILE A 111 -0.36 6.79 1.32
N ALA A 112 0.81 7.43 1.30
CA ALA A 112 1.97 7.01 2.09
C ALA A 112 1.67 6.99 3.60
N SER A 113 0.77 7.85 4.11
CA SER A 113 0.33 7.85 5.51
C SER A 113 -0.44 6.57 5.92
N TYR A 114 -1.00 5.87 4.95
CA TYR A 114 -1.70 4.60 5.18
C TYR A 114 -0.73 3.42 5.26
N LEU A 115 0.50 3.55 4.78
CA LEU A 115 1.49 2.49 4.85
C LEU A 115 1.95 2.23 6.29
N PRO A 116 2.33 0.99 6.63
CA PRO A 116 2.99 0.72 7.89
C PRO A 116 4.27 1.54 7.94
N SER A 117 4.49 2.27 9.04
CA SER A 117 5.78 2.87 9.31
C SER A 117 6.83 1.78 9.16
N ARG A 118 7.86 2.01 8.33
CA ARG A 118 9.03 1.12 8.30
C ARG A 118 9.58 1.11 9.71
N GLN A 119 9.20 0.11 10.51
CA GLN A 119 9.95 -0.20 11.71
C GLN A 119 11.33 -0.49 11.18
N GLN A 120 12.27 0.39 11.53
CA GLN A 120 13.68 0.10 11.37
C GLN A 120 13.87 -1.27 12.02
N ILE A 121 14.06 -2.29 11.19
CA ILE A 121 14.69 -3.52 11.65
C ILE A 121 16.09 -3.05 12.00
N SER A 122 16.27 -2.63 13.25
CA SER A 122 17.58 -2.52 13.85
C SER A 122 18.26 -3.84 13.54
N PRO A 123 19.46 -3.87 12.92
CA PRO A 123 20.20 -5.11 12.79
C PRO A 123 20.27 -5.75 14.18
N PRO A 124 20.06 -7.08 14.31
CA PRO A 124 20.17 -7.73 15.59
C PRO A 124 21.56 -7.41 16.14
N SER A 125 21.60 -6.60 17.21
CA SER A 125 22.81 -6.34 17.95
C SER A 125 23.35 -7.70 18.38
N GLU A 126 24.41 -8.16 17.71
CA GLU A 126 25.10 -9.38 18.07
C GLU A 126 25.43 -9.32 19.57
N PRO A 127 25.19 -10.40 20.34
CA PRO A 127 25.72 -10.47 21.69
C PRO A 127 27.25 -10.51 21.59
N SER A 128 27.87 -9.36 21.85
CA SER A 128 29.31 -9.22 22.04
C SER A 128 29.76 -10.22 23.11
N SER A 129 30.42 -11.27 22.65
CA SER A 129 31.12 -12.22 23.50
C SER A 129 32.25 -11.50 24.22
N ALA A 130 32.07 -11.24 25.51
CA ALA A 130 33.15 -11.07 26.45
C ALA A 130 32.99 -12.12 27.57
N MET A 131 33.81 -13.18 27.46
CA MET A 131 34.02 -14.17 28.51
C MET A 131 34.56 -13.51 29.78
N THR A 132 34.01 -13.83 30.96
CA THR A 132 34.82 -14.13 32.16
C THR A 132 34.02 -14.95 33.21
N THR A 133 34.24 -16.26 33.19
CA THR A 133 34.44 -17.23 34.30
C THR A 133 33.71 -17.17 35.66
N THR A 134 33.09 -18.33 35.97
CA THR A 134 33.19 -19.14 37.22
C THR A 134 32.14 -19.00 38.33
N LYS A 135 31.34 -20.08 38.55
CA LYS A 135 31.28 -21.01 39.73
C LYS A 135 29.85 -21.62 39.83
N VAL A 136 29.59 -22.84 39.33
CA VAL A 136 29.62 -24.17 39.99
C VAL A 136 28.57 -24.41 41.11
N HIS A 137 27.79 -25.49 40.89
CA HIS A 137 26.93 -26.32 41.76
C HIS A 137 25.45 -25.95 41.95
N ALA A 138 24.54 -26.74 41.34
CA ALA A 138 23.81 -27.80 42.04
C ALA A 138 23.00 -28.69 41.07
N ILE A 139 23.02 -29.97 41.37
CA ILE A 139 22.38 -31.14 40.73
C ILE A 139 20.94 -31.28 41.26
N ASN A 140 19.94 -31.51 40.38
CA ASN A 140 19.19 -32.77 40.35
C ASN A 140 18.06 -32.79 39.27
N PRO A 141 17.67 -34.01 38.82
CA PRO A 141 16.79 -34.25 37.67
C PRO A 141 15.33 -34.45 38.10
N GLY A 142 14.38 -34.06 37.24
CA GLY A 142 12.96 -34.24 37.50
C GLY A 142 12.10 -34.08 36.25
N LYS A 143 11.79 -35.23 35.63
CA LYS A 143 10.65 -35.58 34.77
C LYS A 143 9.57 -34.49 34.59
N GLN A 144 9.13 -34.24 33.35
CA GLN A 144 7.83 -34.73 32.87
C GLN A 144 7.54 -34.41 31.39
N THR A 145 6.93 -35.41 30.77
CA THR A 145 6.37 -35.58 29.43
C THR A 145 5.05 -34.80 29.23
N LEU A 146 4.47 -34.90 28.02
CA LEU A 146 3.06 -34.67 27.58
C LEU A 146 2.76 -33.26 27.02
N VAL A 147 2.01 -33.03 25.94
CA VAL A 147 1.09 -33.85 25.11
C VAL A 147 1.05 -33.27 23.68
N ALA A 148 0.66 -34.14 22.74
CA ALA A 148 0.23 -33.87 21.38
C ALA A 148 -0.95 -32.90 21.21
N GLY A 149 -1.07 -32.37 19.99
CA GLY A 149 -2.31 -32.41 19.20
C GLY A 149 -3.35 -31.34 19.46
N SER A 150 -3.63 -30.53 18.44
CA SER A 150 -5.02 -30.17 18.12
C SER A 150 -5.14 -29.69 16.68
N ASP A 151 -5.70 -30.59 15.88
CA ASP A 151 -6.45 -30.34 14.66
C ASP A 151 -7.22 -29.02 14.67
N ARG A 152 -6.95 -28.16 13.69
CA ARG A 152 -7.93 -27.15 13.27
C ARG A 152 -8.63 -27.66 12.01
N LYS A 153 -9.83 -28.17 12.24
CA LYS A 153 -10.90 -28.47 11.29
C LYS A 153 -10.92 -27.48 10.12
N LEU A 154 -10.60 -27.96 8.92
CA LEU A 154 -11.03 -27.34 7.67
C LEU A 154 -12.53 -27.65 7.52
N TRP A 155 -13.37 -26.62 7.60
CA TRP A 155 -14.76 -26.72 7.21
C TRP A 155 -14.83 -26.86 5.70
N VAL A 156 -15.46 -27.94 5.24
CA VAL A 156 -15.84 -28.17 3.85
C VAL A 156 -17.15 -27.43 3.62
N GLU A 157 -17.16 -26.45 2.72
CA GLU A 157 -18.39 -25.86 2.21
C GLU A 157 -18.83 -26.67 0.97
N HIS A 158 -19.96 -27.37 1.13
CA HIS A 158 -20.71 -27.97 0.03
C HIS A 158 -21.46 -26.85 -0.71
N ASN A 159 -21.21 -26.70 -2.01
CA ASN A 159 -22.13 -26.00 -2.91
C ASN A 159 -22.81 -27.04 -3.79
N ASP A 160 -24.02 -27.44 -3.41
CA ASP A 160 -24.96 -28.08 -4.31
C ASP A 160 -25.59 -27.02 -5.26
N PRO A 161 -25.88 -27.41 -6.51
CA PRO A 161 -26.31 -26.49 -7.56
C PRO A 161 -27.76 -26.01 -7.35
N ALA A 162 -27.94 -24.69 -7.31
CA ALA A 162 -29.26 -24.07 -7.31
C ALA A 162 -29.94 -24.23 -8.68
N SER A 163 -31.07 -24.92 -8.64
CA SER A 163 -32.06 -25.05 -9.71
C SER A 163 -33.06 -23.90 -9.67
N SER A 164 -33.27 -23.22 -10.81
CA SER A 164 -34.53 -22.56 -11.21
C SER A 164 -34.36 -22.11 -12.67
N ALA A 165 -35.04 -22.73 -13.63
CA ALA A 165 -36.47 -22.60 -13.95
C ALA A 165 -36.81 -21.23 -14.57
N ALA A 166 -36.89 -21.24 -15.91
CA ALA A 166 -37.91 -20.58 -16.72
C ALA A 166 -38.06 -21.37 -18.03
#